data_AF-V5BQY1-F1
#
_entry.id   AF-V5BQY1-F1
#
_cell.length_a   1.000
_cell.length_b   1.000
_cell.length_c   1.000
_cell.angle_alpha   90.00
_cell.angle_beta   90.00
_cell.angle_gamma   90.00
#
_symmetry.space_group_name_H-M   'P 1'
#
loop_
_entity.id
_entity.type
_entity.pdbx_description
1 polymer ?
#
loop_
_entity_poly.entity_id
_entity_poly.type
_entity_poly.pdbx_seq_one_letter_code
_entity_poly.pdbx_strand_id
1 'polypeptide(L)'
;MVFGLLSERFLVECMNAQLGDVEMVPQLSKRATRYSAEMVKLLLIMDRTPSSNWASLSTMLTQLLKCIESNIEAATDVLPDPVLLCRVIWKCFDPKGVMGVHRKALDVLQRLCLCVGTSALVRQMPLLLVGVLELLPQCSIQVKCELLHFVEVHMLRTLPPGVVAVELPGILSAILGGLEEKDTTEVYRSTLKIMEALHTILRNAETMISVNSNPIEEVNDNRHEKEVPLGNSSEGGGEVILYSALWLTLKNCPSLRACVLLYLKMRLCGGVSQAHSVGHGSVLAESEGLEKEKKTSAS
;
A
#
# COMPACT_ATOMS: atom_id res chain seq x y z
N MET A 1 -6.59 -2.24 -17.58
CA MET A 1 -7.52 -1.41 -18.39
C MET A 1 -8.49 -0.58 -17.55
N VAL A 2 -8.98 -1.04 -16.39
CA VAL A 2 -9.90 -0.24 -15.55
C VAL A 2 -9.19 0.86 -14.73
N PHE A 3 -7.91 0.68 -14.38
CA PHE A 3 -7.11 1.69 -13.65
C PHE A 3 -6.67 2.89 -14.51
N GLY A 4 -6.51 2.73 -15.83
CA GLY A 4 -5.98 3.78 -16.70
C GLY A 4 -6.87 5.02 -16.83
N LEU A 5 -8.18 4.88 -16.70
CA LEU A 5 -9.13 5.99 -16.92
C LEU A 5 -9.51 6.75 -15.64
N LEU A 6 -9.50 6.11 -14.47
CA LEU A 6 -9.62 6.81 -13.19
C LEU A 6 -8.30 7.49 -12.80
N SER A 7 -7.16 6.85 -13.09
CA SER A 7 -5.84 7.39 -12.77
C SER A 7 -5.56 8.69 -13.50
N GLU A 8 -5.75 8.79 -14.82
CA GLU A 8 -5.40 10.02 -15.57
C GLU A 8 -6.25 11.25 -15.21
N ARG A 9 -7.56 11.12 -15.05
CA ARG A 9 -8.43 12.26 -14.70
C ARG A 9 -8.23 12.70 -13.24
N PHE A 10 -8.06 11.74 -12.33
CA PHE A 10 -7.80 12.02 -10.93
C PHE A 10 -6.37 12.55 -10.71
N LEU A 11 -5.38 12.09 -11.48
CA LEU A 11 -4.02 12.66 -11.55
C LEU A 11 -4.08 14.13 -11.91
N VAL A 12 -4.80 14.46 -12.98
CA VAL A 12 -4.86 15.82 -13.52
C VAL A 12 -5.63 16.74 -12.57
N GLU A 13 -6.70 16.27 -11.92
CA GLU A 13 -7.43 17.05 -10.91
C GLU A 13 -6.64 17.24 -9.61
N CYS A 14 -5.96 16.22 -9.08
CA CYS A 14 -5.09 16.36 -7.89
C CYS A 14 -3.87 17.26 -8.16
N MET A 15 -3.29 17.18 -9.37
CA MET A 15 -2.23 18.12 -9.79
C MET A 15 -2.77 19.55 -9.91
N ASN A 16 -3.97 19.75 -10.46
CA ASN A 16 -4.55 21.09 -10.65
C ASN A 16 -5.10 21.71 -9.36
N ALA A 17 -5.66 20.92 -8.43
CA ALA A 17 -6.25 21.41 -7.18
C ALA A 17 -5.19 21.92 -6.16
N GLN A 18 -3.90 21.64 -6.39
CA GLN A 18 -2.79 21.97 -5.49
C GLN A 18 -1.87 23.07 -6.04
N LEU A 19 -2.14 23.59 -7.24
CA LEU A 19 -1.40 24.72 -7.86
C LEU A 19 -1.89 26.11 -7.38
N GLY A 20 -2.84 26.17 -6.44
CA GLY A 20 -3.48 27.40 -5.99
C GLY A 20 -2.72 28.21 -4.92
N ASP A 21 -1.70 27.64 -4.26
CA ASP A 21 -0.92 28.37 -3.27
C ASP A 21 0.36 28.94 -3.89
N VAL A 22 0.39 30.26 -3.97
CA VAL A 22 1.56 31.06 -4.36
C VAL A 22 2.65 30.86 -3.31
N GLU A 23 3.46 29.80 -3.45
CA GLU A 23 4.65 29.60 -2.65
C GLU A 23 5.80 30.44 -3.22
N MET A 24 6.27 31.40 -2.40
CA MET A 24 7.54 32.09 -2.61
C MET A 24 8.63 31.05 -2.85
N VAL A 25 9.19 30.99 -4.06
CA VAL A 25 10.28 30.06 -4.41
C VAL A 25 11.42 30.25 -3.42
N PRO A 26 11.67 29.31 -2.49
CA PRO A 26 12.79 29.43 -1.58
C PRO A 26 14.06 29.38 -2.44
N GLN A 27 15.01 30.27 -2.19
CA GLN A 27 16.31 30.23 -2.87
C GLN A 27 16.99 28.90 -2.54
N LEU A 28 16.93 27.97 -3.50
CA LEU A 28 17.40 26.62 -3.31
C LEU A 28 18.90 26.62 -3.06
N SER A 29 19.35 25.89 -2.04
CA SER A 29 20.78 25.82 -1.73
C SER A 29 21.58 25.32 -2.94
N LYS A 30 22.83 25.78 -3.09
CA LYS A 30 23.72 25.29 -4.17
C LYS A 30 23.83 23.76 -4.20
N ARG A 31 23.71 23.10 -3.04
CA ARG A 31 23.68 21.64 -2.88
C ARG A 31 22.41 21.05 -3.48
N ALA A 32 21.25 21.59 -3.14
CA ALA A 32 19.97 21.13 -3.65
C ALA A 32 19.80 21.36 -5.17
N THR A 33 20.33 22.46 -5.73
CA THR A 33 20.35 22.66 -7.19
C THR A 33 21.19 21.60 -7.90
N ARG A 34 22.36 21.24 -7.35
CA ARG A 34 23.23 20.20 -7.94
C ARG A 34 22.58 18.82 -7.87
N TYR A 35 22.01 18.48 -6.72
CA TYR A 35 21.25 17.25 -6.53
C TYR A 35 20.09 17.13 -7.53
N SER A 36 19.28 18.19 -7.66
CA SER A 36 18.17 18.23 -8.60
C SER A 36 18.63 18.02 -10.05
N ALA A 37 19.70 18.71 -10.47
CA ALA A 37 20.25 18.54 -11.81
C ALA A 37 20.78 17.13 -12.07
N GLU A 38 21.43 16.50 -11.07
CA GLU A 38 21.92 15.13 -11.17
C GLU A 38 20.78 14.12 -11.26
N MET A 39 19.76 14.23 -10.40
CA MET A 39 18.57 13.38 -10.47
C MET A 39 17.87 13.49 -11.81
N VAL A 40 17.55 14.71 -12.27
CA VAL A 40 16.86 14.92 -13.55
C VAL A 40 17.68 14.36 -14.71
N LYS A 41 19.00 14.50 -14.69
CA LYS A 41 19.89 13.88 -15.69
C LYS A 41 19.76 12.36 -15.69
N LEU A 42 19.80 11.71 -14.53
CA LEU A 42 19.65 10.25 -14.43
C LEU A 42 18.28 9.80 -14.92
N LEU A 43 17.22 10.50 -14.49
CA LEU A 43 15.84 10.21 -14.88
C LEU A 43 15.61 10.34 -16.39
N LEU A 44 16.15 11.38 -17.04
CA LEU A 44 16.04 11.56 -18.49
C LEU A 44 16.74 10.44 -19.28
N ILE A 45 17.87 9.95 -18.79
CA ILE A 45 18.56 8.81 -19.41
C ILE A 45 17.72 7.54 -19.27
N MET A 46 17.14 7.30 -18.08
CA MET A 46 16.26 6.15 -17.84
C MET A 46 14.97 6.22 -18.65
N ASP A 47 14.41 7.42 -18.85
CA ASP A 47 13.20 7.61 -19.64
C ASP A 47 13.41 7.28 -21.12
N ARG A 48 14.61 7.53 -21.67
CA ARG A 48 14.97 7.13 -23.03
C ARG A 48 15.40 5.67 -23.14
N THR A 49 15.75 5.03 -22.02
CA THR A 49 16.18 3.63 -22.00
C THR A 49 14.94 2.72 -22.11
N PRO A 50 14.91 1.77 -23.07
CA PRO A 50 13.80 0.84 -23.20
C PRO A 50 13.77 -0.18 -22.04
N SER A 51 12.58 -0.67 -21.67
CA SER A 51 12.42 -1.66 -20.59
C SER A 51 13.15 -2.99 -20.86
N SER A 52 13.35 -3.33 -22.14
CA SER A 52 14.14 -4.49 -22.55
C SER A 52 15.62 -4.41 -22.15
N ASN A 53 16.17 -3.20 -22.01
CA ASN A 53 17.52 -2.99 -21.50
C ASN A 53 17.52 -2.84 -19.97
N TRP A 54 17.06 -3.90 -19.30
CA TRP A 54 16.94 -3.98 -17.85
C TRP A 54 18.29 -3.81 -17.14
N ALA A 55 19.41 -4.19 -17.77
CA ALA A 55 20.74 -4.07 -17.18
C ALA A 55 21.13 -2.60 -16.99
N SER A 56 20.96 -1.77 -18.02
CA SER A 56 21.20 -0.33 -17.92
C SER A 56 20.23 0.33 -16.92
N LEU A 57 18.95 -0.06 -16.93
CA LEU A 57 17.98 0.44 -15.95
C LEU A 57 18.39 0.11 -14.51
N SER A 58 18.83 -1.12 -14.23
CA SER A 58 19.30 -1.54 -12.90
C SER A 58 20.53 -0.74 -12.44
N THR A 59 21.50 -0.51 -13.33
CA THR A 59 22.66 0.35 -13.03
C THR A 59 22.23 1.78 -12.71
N MET A 60 21.33 2.34 -13.51
CA MET A 60 20.83 3.71 -13.31
C MET A 60 20.01 3.84 -12.03
N LEU A 61 19.17 2.87 -11.68
CA LEU A 61 18.47 2.83 -10.40
C LEU A 61 19.45 2.80 -9.22
N THR A 62 20.56 2.07 -9.36
CA THR A 62 21.61 2.04 -8.33
C THR A 62 22.31 3.40 -8.20
N GLN A 63 22.56 4.10 -9.32
CA GLN A 63 23.11 5.46 -9.29
C GLN A 63 22.12 6.45 -8.70
N LEU A 64 20.83 6.33 -9.03
CA LEU A 64 19.75 7.16 -8.50
C LEU A 64 19.63 7.00 -6.98
N LEU A 65 19.65 5.76 -6.48
CA LEU A 65 19.65 5.48 -5.05
C LEU A 65 20.84 6.15 -4.34
N LYS A 66 22.05 5.99 -4.87
CA LYS A 66 23.26 6.62 -4.32
C LYS A 66 23.18 8.14 -4.34
N CYS A 67 22.61 8.73 -5.39
CA CYS A 67 22.41 10.18 -5.51
C CYS A 67 21.52 10.69 -4.37
N ILE A 68 20.43 9.99 -4.06
CA ILE A 68 19.54 10.32 -2.93
C ILE A 68 20.26 10.15 -1.59
N GLU A 69 20.93 9.01 -1.37
CA GLU A 69 21.63 8.72 -0.11
C GLU A 69 22.79 9.67 0.19
N SER A 70 23.45 10.20 -0.84
CA SER A 70 24.54 11.17 -0.69
C SER A 70 24.05 12.60 -0.44
N ASN A 71 22.75 12.86 -0.60
CA ASN A 71 22.17 14.20 -0.56
C ASN A 71 20.89 14.26 0.28
N ILE A 72 20.82 13.49 1.39
CA ILE A 72 19.61 13.34 2.21
C ILE A 72 18.97 14.70 2.57
N GLU A 73 19.76 15.67 3.06
CA GLU A 73 19.24 17.01 3.41
C GLU A 73 18.55 17.70 2.23
N ALA A 74 19.14 17.62 1.03
CA ALA A 74 18.57 18.22 -0.17
C ALA A 74 17.34 17.45 -0.69
N ALA A 75 17.31 16.13 -0.48
CA ALA A 75 16.18 15.27 -0.84
C ALA A 75 14.95 15.53 0.06
N THR A 76 15.16 16.01 1.29
CA THR A 76 14.08 16.45 2.18
C THR A 76 13.43 17.75 1.67
N ASP A 77 14.22 18.66 1.11
CA ASP A 77 13.75 19.99 0.69
C ASP A 77 12.98 19.95 -0.63
N VAL A 78 13.44 19.16 -1.61
CA VAL A 78 12.89 19.14 -2.98
C VAL A 78 12.89 17.74 -3.55
N LEU A 79 11.75 17.32 -4.08
CA LEU A 79 11.62 16.15 -4.95
C LEU A 79 11.75 16.57 -6.43
N PRO A 80 12.87 16.25 -7.12
CA PRO A 80 13.10 16.72 -8.48
C PRO A 80 12.21 15.98 -9.49
N ASP A 81 11.50 16.75 -10.32
CA ASP A 81 10.65 16.28 -11.44
C ASP A 81 9.81 15.03 -11.09
N PRO A 82 8.78 15.18 -10.24
CA PRO A 82 7.98 14.06 -9.76
C PRO A 82 7.27 13.31 -10.90
N VAL A 83 6.90 14.00 -11.99
CA VAL A 83 6.22 13.40 -13.15
C VAL A 83 7.18 12.48 -13.90
N LEU A 84 8.41 12.94 -14.18
CA LEU A 84 9.42 12.10 -14.82
C LEU A 84 9.82 10.93 -13.94
N LEU A 85 9.96 11.16 -12.63
CA LEU A 85 10.22 10.11 -11.65
C LEU A 85 9.13 9.03 -11.68
N CYS A 86 7.85 9.42 -11.66
CA CYS A 86 6.72 8.48 -11.80
C CYS A 86 6.84 7.62 -13.06
N ARG A 87 7.02 8.26 -14.21
CA ARG A 87 7.11 7.61 -15.51
C ARG A 87 8.24 6.57 -15.54
N VAL A 88 9.40 6.94 -15.01
CA VAL A 88 10.58 6.06 -14.94
C VAL A 88 10.35 4.89 -13.98
N ILE A 89 9.82 5.15 -12.78
CA ILE A 89 9.55 4.10 -11.79
C ILE A 89 8.51 3.11 -12.32
N TRP A 90 7.42 3.59 -12.92
CA TRP A 90 6.39 2.73 -13.50
C TRP A 90 6.94 1.86 -14.63
N LYS A 91 7.83 2.40 -15.46
CA LYS A 91 8.57 1.59 -16.46
C LYS A 91 9.38 0.48 -15.78
N CYS A 92 10.06 0.78 -14.67
CA CYS A 92 10.79 -0.22 -13.92
C CYS A 92 9.88 -1.26 -13.26
N PHE A 93 8.59 -0.95 -13.07
CA PHE A 93 7.55 -1.86 -12.58
C PHE A 93 6.75 -2.56 -13.69
N ASP A 94 7.28 -2.65 -14.91
CA ASP A 94 6.69 -3.51 -15.95
C ASP A 94 6.55 -4.95 -15.42
N PRO A 95 5.34 -5.54 -15.38
CA PRO A 95 5.12 -6.91 -14.91
C PRO A 95 5.93 -7.96 -15.67
N LYS A 96 6.33 -7.68 -16.92
CA LYS A 96 7.20 -8.55 -17.74
C LYS A 96 8.69 -8.34 -17.45
N GLY A 97 9.02 -7.35 -16.64
CA GLY A 97 10.37 -7.01 -16.22
C GLY A 97 11.00 -8.06 -15.31
N VAL A 98 12.31 -8.00 -15.19
CA VAL A 98 13.07 -8.90 -14.30
C VAL A 98 12.91 -8.46 -12.85
N MET A 99 12.76 -9.43 -11.94
CA MET A 99 12.55 -9.17 -10.50
C MET A 99 13.64 -8.26 -9.89
N GLY A 100 14.88 -8.37 -10.36
CA GLY A 100 15.98 -7.52 -9.88
C GLY A 100 15.76 -6.02 -10.14
N VAL A 101 15.09 -5.65 -11.23
CA VAL A 101 14.72 -4.26 -11.52
C VAL A 101 13.58 -3.80 -10.62
N HIS A 102 12.57 -4.66 -10.40
CA HIS A 102 11.46 -4.37 -9.47
C HIS A 102 11.99 -4.04 -8.08
N ARG A 103 12.86 -4.90 -7.53
CA ARG A 103 13.49 -4.67 -6.22
C ARG A 103 14.27 -3.38 -6.15
N LYS A 104 15.11 -3.11 -7.16
CA LYS A 104 15.94 -1.91 -7.16
C LYS A 104 15.10 -0.63 -7.26
N ALA A 105 14.01 -0.67 -8.01
CA ALA A 105 13.05 0.44 -8.05
C ALA A 105 12.33 0.62 -6.71
N LEU A 106 11.99 -0.48 -6.04
CA LEU A 106 11.42 -0.45 -4.70
C LEU A 106 12.39 0.14 -3.67
N ASP A 107 13.69 -0.20 -3.71
CA ASP A 107 14.72 0.42 -2.85
C ASP A 107 14.76 1.95 -3.01
N VAL A 108 14.69 2.42 -4.27
CA VAL A 108 14.67 3.86 -4.58
C VAL A 108 13.43 4.51 -3.98
N LEU A 109 12.25 3.90 -4.16
CA LEU A 109 11.00 4.42 -3.57
C LEU A 109 11.03 4.44 -2.05
N GLN A 110 11.52 3.38 -1.40
CA GLN A 110 11.67 3.33 0.05
C GLN A 110 12.58 4.44 0.54
N ARG A 111 13.73 4.63 -0.11
CA ARG A 111 14.67 5.70 0.25
C ARG A 111 14.04 7.08 0.07
N LEU A 112 13.32 7.31 -1.02
CA LEU A 112 12.59 8.56 -1.23
C LEU A 112 11.55 8.80 -0.14
N CYS A 113 10.73 7.78 0.20
CA CYS A 113 9.73 7.91 1.25
C CYS A 113 10.35 8.21 2.63
N LEU A 114 11.58 7.75 2.89
CA LEU A 114 12.30 8.03 4.14
C LEU A 114 12.94 9.42 4.17
N CYS A 115 13.35 9.95 3.02
CA CYS A 115 13.97 11.28 2.93
C CYS A 115 12.94 12.39 2.82
N VAL A 116 11.87 12.16 2.05
CA VAL A 116 10.82 13.14 1.78
C VAL A 116 9.90 13.21 3.00
N GLY A 117 9.71 14.41 3.56
CA GLY A 117 8.79 14.62 4.67
C GLY A 117 7.34 14.30 4.31
N THR A 118 6.50 13.97 5.30
CA THR A 118 5.11 13.53 5.10
C THR A 118 4.27 14.50 4.25
N SER A 119 4.49 15.82 4.37
CA SER A 119 3.75 16.82 3.59
C SER A 119 4.05 16.74 2.09
N ALA A 120 5.32 16.59 1.71
CA ALA A 120 5.73 16.42 0.32
C ALA A 120 5.32 15.03 -0.20
N LEU A 121 5.36 14.01 0.67
CA LEU A 121 4.89 12.66 0.35
C LEU A 121 3.42 12.66 -0.07
N VAL A 122 2.54 13.32 0.70
CA VAL A 122 1.11 13.41 0.41
C VAL A 122 0.82 14.08 -0.93
N ARG A 123 1.59 15.12 -1.27
CA ARG A 123 1.35 15.91 -2.48
C ARG A 123 1.82 15.20 -3.76
N GLN A 124 2.94 14.49 -3.69
CA GLN A 124 3.65 14.03 -4.89
C GLN A 124 3.80 12.51 -4.98
N MET A 125 3.68 11.78 -3.87
CA MET A 125 3.87 10.33 -3.87
C MET A 125 2.63 9.47 -4.15
N PRO A 126 1.35 9.90 -4.07
CA PRO A 126 0.24 9.04 -4.48
C PRO A 126 0.45 8.42 -5.87
N LEU A 127 1.00 9.19 -6.81
CA LEU A 127 1.25 8.74 -8.18
C LEU A 127 2.34 7.67 -8.26
N LEU A 128 3.40 7.82 -7.48
CA LEU A 128 4.46 6.80 -7.39
C LEU A 128 3.94 5.52 -6.75
N LEU A 129 3.07 5.65 -5.75
CA LEU A 129 2.48 4.54 -5.01
C LEU A 129 1.51 3.72 -5.87
N VAL A 130 0.78 4.34 -6.82
CA VAL A 130 -0.05 3.61 -7.79
C VAL A 130 0.76 2.55 -8.55
N GLY A 131 2.00 2.86 -8.94
CA GLY A 131 2.86 1.89 -9.63
C GLY A 131 3.17 0.65 -8.80
N VAL A 132 3.32 0.80 -7.48
CA VAL A 132 3.49 -0.33 -6.54
C VAL A 132 2.22 -1.18 -6.50
N LEU A 133 1.06 -0.53 -6.40
CA LEU A 133 -0.24 -1.21 -6.36
C LEU A 133 -0.52 -1.97 -7.66
N GLU A 134 -0.14 -1.43 -8.82
CA GLU A 134 -0.33 -2.10 -10.12
C GLU A 134 0.57 -3.33 -10.32
N LEU A 135 1.80 -3.29 -9.79
CA LEU A 135 2.73 -4.41 -9.88
C LEU A 135 2.36 -5.57 -8.95
N LEU A 136 1.81 -5.28 -7.76
CA LEU A 136 1.58 -6.26 -6.70
C LEU A 136 0.82 -7.52 -7.15
N PRO A 137 -0.30 -7.44 -7.91
CA PRO A 137 -1.04 -8.62 -8.36
C PRO A 137 -0.28 -9.49 -9.35
N GLN A 138 0.71 -8.94 -10.06
CA GLN A 138 1.34 -9.55 -11.23
C GLN A 138 2.78 -10.00 -10.99
N CYS A 139 3.36 -9.63 -9.84
CA CYS A 139 4.73 -9.95 -9.50
C CYS A 139 4.89 -11.36 -8.89
N SER A 140 6.14 -11.82 -8.80
CA SER A 140 6.46 -13.09 -8.12
C SER A 140 6.16 -13.02 -6.63
N ILE A 141 5.93 -14.16 -5.99
CA ILE A 141 5.66 -14.24 -4.54
C ILE A 141 6.71 -13.52 -3.70
N GLN A 142 7.99 -13.63 -4.05
CA GLN A 142 9.06 -12.99 -3.30
C GLN A 142 8.97 -11.46 -3.36
N VAL A 143 8.70 -10.90 -4.54
CA VAL A 143 8.49 -9.45 -4.72
C VAL A 143 7.18 -9.01 -4.06
N LYS A 144 6.14 -9.86 -4.11
CA LYS A 144 4.83 -9.57 -3.49
C LYS A 144 4.96 -9.33 -1.99
N CYS A 145 5.74 -10.14 -1.27
CA CYS A 145 6.02 -9.92 0.15
C CYS A 145 6.67 -8.55 0.40
N GLU A 146 7.65 -8.17 -0.42
CA GLU A 146 8.36 -6.89 -0.30
C GLU A 146 7.42 -5.70 -0.60
N LEU A 147 6.54 -5.83 -1.60
CA LEU A 147 5.55 -4.79 -1.92
C LEU A 147 4.46 -4.68 -0.87
N LEU A 148 3.97 -5.79 -0.30
CA LEU A 148 3.01 -5.74 0.82
C LEU A 148 3.62 -5.05 2.04
N HIS A 149 4.89 -5.35 2.35
CA HIS A 149 5.61 -4.64 3.41
C HIS A 149 5.73 -3.13 3.11
N PHE A 150 6.03 -2.78 1.86
CA PHE A 150 6.07 -1.38 1.43
C PHE A 150 4.72 -0.67 1.60
N VAL A 151 3.61 -1.31 1.20
CA VAL A 151 2.25 -0.77 1.40
C VAL A 151 1.99 -0.53 2.88
N GLU A 152 2.29 -1.51 3.74
CA GLU A 152 2.10 -1.38 5.18
C GLU A 152 2.88 -0.20 5.77
N VAL A 153 4.16 -0.09 5.44
CA VAL A 153 5.06 0.89 6.07
C VAL A 153 4.91 2.28 5.47
N HIS A 154 4.95 2.41 4.15
CA HIS A 154 5.08 3.70 3.47
C HIS A 154 3.75 4.28 2.98
N MET A 155 2.71 3.46 2.83
CA MET A 155 1.37 3.95 2.50
C MET A 155 0.53 4.11 3.77
N LEU A 156 0.34 3.03 4.53
CA LEU A 156 -0.64 3.03 5.62
C LEU A 156 -0.16 3.80 6.86
N ARG A 157 1.12 3.69 7.23
CA ARG A 157 1.65 4.36 8.43
C ARG A 157 2.13 5.78 8.16
N THR A 158 2.50 6.10 6.93
CA THR A 158 3.06 7.42 6.60
C THR A 158 2.02 8.38 6.02
N LEU A 159 1.02 7.91 5.27
CA LEU A 159 0.01 8.79 4.69
C LEU A 159 -1.11 9.13 5.69
N PRO A 160 -1.69 10.34 5.62
CA PRO A 160 -2.88 10.69 6.37
C PRO A 160 -4.05 9.77 6.03
N PRO A 161 -4.94 9.47 7.00
CA PRO A 161 -6.09 8.59 6.78
C PRO A 161 -6.99 8.99 5.60
N GLY A 162 -7.17 10.29 5.35
CA GLY A 162 -7.96 10.79 4.21
C GLY A 162 -7.36 10.40 2.85
N VAL A 163 -6.03 10.41 2.72
CA VAL A 163 -5.34 9.99 1.48
C VAL A 163 -5.47 8.48 1.31
N VAL A 164 -5.33 7.71 2.40
CA VAL A 164 -5.54 6.25 2.38
C VAL A 164 -6.98 5.90 1.97
N ALA A 165 -7.98 6.65 2.44
CA ALA A 165 -9.37 6.45 2.06
C ALA A 165 -9.62 6.66 0.56
N VAL A 166 -8.96 7.66 -0.04
CA VAL A 166 -9.03 7.94 -1.49
C VAL A 166 -8.38 6.81 -2.29
N GLU A 167 -7.21 6.32 -1.87
CA GLU A 167 -6.47 5.24 -2.54
C GLU A 167 -7.05 3.84 -2.27
N LEU A 168 -8.02 3.73 -1.37
CA LEU A 168 -8.55 2.46 -0.88
C LEU A 168 -8.98 1.49 -2.00
N PRO A 169 -9.69 1.89 -3.07
CA PRO A 169 -10.04 0.96 -4.15
C PRO A 169 -8.81 0.39 -4.86
N GLY A 170 -7.75 1.18 -5.01
CA GLY A 170 -6.47 0.74 -5.57
C GLY A 170 -5.76 -0.24 -4.63
N ILE A 171 -5.68 0.10 -3.35
CA ILE A 171 -5.08 -0.76 -2.32
C ILE A 171 -5.79 -2.11 -2.27
N LEU A 172 -7.12 -2.13 -2.18
CA LEU A 172 -7.91 -3.37 -2.16
C LEU A 172 -7.68 -4.20 -3.42
N SER A 173 -7.67 -3.56 -4.59
CA SER A 173 -7.46 -4.26 -5.86
C SER A 173 -6.06 -4.89 -5.95
N ALA A 174 -5.07 -4.26 -5.34
CA ALA A 174 -3.70 -4.77 -5.30
C ALA A 174 -3.57 -5.98 -4.37
N ILE A 175 -4.06 -5.86 -3.13
CA ILE A 175 -3.72 -6.80 -2.06
C ILE A 175 -4.67 -8.00 -1.97
N LEU A 176 -5.94 -7.88 -2.37
CA LEU A 176 -6.95 -8.91 -2.06
C LEU A 176 -6.66 -10.26 -2.71
N GLY A 177 -5.94 -10.29 -3.84
CA GLY A 177 -5.47 -11.54 -4.44
C GLY A 177 -4.55 -12.35 -3.51
N GLY A 178 -3.94 -11.73 -2.50
CA GLY A 178 -3.16 -12.43 -1.48
C GLY A 178 -3.98 -13.38 -0.60
N LEU A 179 -5.32 -13.24 -0.58
CA LEU A 179 -6.21 -14.17 0.14
C LEU A 179 -6.44 -15.50 -0.60
N GLU A 180 -6.03 -15.61 -1.87
CA GLU A 180 -6.08 -16.86 -2.63
C GLU A 180 -4.91 -17.79 -2.26
N GLU A 181 -3.86 -17.25 -1.67
CA GLU A 181 -2.73 -18.01 -1.16
C GLU A 181 -3.14 -18.84 0.06
N LYS A 182 -2.37 -19.90 0.34
CA LYS A 182 -2.59 -20.69 1.55
C LYS A 182 -2.41 -19.82 2.80
N ASP A 183 -3.22 -20.09 3.82
CA ASP A 183 -3.17 -19.45 5.14
C ASP A 183 -1.79 -19.48 5.82
N THR A 184 -0.99 -20.49 5.48
CA THR A 184 0.40 -20.67 5.93
C THR A 184 1.42 -19.75 5.25
N THR A 185 1.06 -19.01 4.21
CA THR A 185 1.98 -18.13 3.47
C THR A 185 2.13 -16.76 4.10
N GLU A 186 3.27 -16.11 3.89
CA GLU A 186 3.50 -14.73 4.34
C GLU A 186 2.58 -13.73 3.62
N VAL A 187 2.35 -13.94 2.32
CA VAL A 187 1.45 -13.11 1.52
C VAL A 187 0.05 -13.06 2.12
N TYR A 188 -0.52 -14.22 2.48
CA TYR A 188 -1.84 -14.30 3.09
C TYR A 188 -1.90 -13.53 4.42
N ARG A 189 -0.93 -13.77 5.32
CA ARG A 189 -0.86 -13.12 6.63
C ARG A 189 -0.68 -11.61 6.53
N SER A 190 0.24 -11.17 5.68
CA SER A 190 0.47 -9.74 5.40
C SER A 190 -0.79 -9.07 4.82
N THR A 191 -1.53 -9.76 3.94
CA THR A 191 -2.79 -9.26 3.38
C THR A 191 -3.84 -9.03 4.46
N LEU A 192 -4.05 -10.00 5.37
CA LEU A 192 -5.00 -9.85 6.47
C LEU A 192 -4.60 -8.72 7.43
N LYS A 193 -3.31 -8.65 7.79
CA LYS A 193 -2.78 -7.58 8.63
C LYS A 193 -3.01 -6.19 8.03
N ILE A 194 -2.81 -6.05 6.72
CA ILE A 194 -3.12 -4.81 6.01
C ILE A 194 -4.62 -4.50 6.07
N MET A 195 -5.48 -5.48 5.84
CA MET A 195 -6.94 -5.30 5.94
C MET A 195 -7.37 -4.81 7.34
N GLU A 196 -6.79 -5.37 8.40
CA GLU A 196 -7.02 -4.94 9.78
C GLU A 196 -6.50 -3.51 10.05
N ALA A 197 -5.34 -3.17 9.49
CA ALA A 197 -4.80 -1.82 9.56
C ALA A 197 -5.72 -0.81 8.85
N LEU A 198 -6.30 -1.17 7.70
CA LEU A 198 -7.25 -0.33 6.96
C LEU A 198 -8.50 -0.03 7.79
N HIS A 199 -9.09 -1.03 8.47
CA HIS A 199 -10.19 -0.80 9.41
C HIS A 199 -9.83 0.26 10.46
N THR A 200 -8.65 0.13 11.06
CA THR A 200 -8.17 1.05 12.11
C THR A 200 -7.95 2.48 11.58
N ILE A 201 -7.32 2.60 10.42
CA ILE A 201 -7.02 3.90 9.79
C ILE A 201 -8.30 4.62 9.37
N LEU A 202 -9.23 3.91 8.73
CA LEU A 202 -10.45 4.51 8.19
C LEU A 202 -11.42 4.94 9.29
N ARG A 203 -11.47 4.22 10.43
CA ARG A 203 -12.20 4.68 11.62
C ARG A 203 -11.67 6.03 12.13
N ASN A 204 -10.37 6.28 12.00
CA ASN A 204 -9.75 7.55 12.40
C ASN A 204 -9.84 8.66 11.33
N ALA A 205 -10.12 8.32 10.08
CA ALA A 205 -10.29 9.31 9.01
C ALA A 205 -11.56 10.17 9.22
N GLU A 206 -12.59 9.58 9.82
CA GLU A 206 -13.89 10.24 9.98
C GLU A 206 -13.93 11.29 11.08
N THR A 207 -13.18 11.05 12.15
CA THR A 207 -13.09 12.01 13.26
C THR A 207 -12.49 13.33 12.80
N MET A 208 -11.70 13.34 11.72
CA MET A 208 -11.14 14.55 11.11
C MET A 208 -12.13 15.26 10.18
N ILE A 209 -13.04 14.53 9.52
CA ILE A 209 -14.03 15.10 8.60
C ILE A 209 -15.17 15.77 9.38
N SER A 210 -15.59 15.22 10.53
CA SER A 210 -16.67 15.79 11.34
C SER A 210 -16.27 17.05 12.13
N VAL A 211 -15.01 17.19 12.52
CA VAL A 211 -14.49 18.36 13.27
C VAL A 211 -14.44 19.63 12.42
N ASN A 212 -14.37 19.52 11.09
CA ASN A 212 -14.33 20.68 10.18
C ASN A 212 -15.71 21.22 9.78
N SER A 213 -16.80 20.59 10.23
CA SER A 213 -18.15 21.11 10.12
C SER A 213 -18.54 21.85 11.39
N ASN A 214 -18.09 23.10 11.53
CA ASN A 214 -18.76 24.04 12.44
C ASN A 214 -20.20 24.23 11.93
N PRO A 215 -21.22 24.07 12.79
CA PRO A 215 -22.60 24.26 12.39
C PRO A 215 -22.85 25.75 12.11
N ILE A 216 -23.42 26.04 10.94
CA ILE A 216 -24.06 27.32 10.66
C ILE A 216 -25.18 27.47 11.70
N GLU A 217 -25.15 28.57 12.47
CA GLU A 217 -26.23 28.94 13.39
C GLU A 217 -27.55 29.04 12.62
N GLU A 218 -28.41 28.03 12.72
CA GLU A 218 -29.81 28.15 12.32
C GLU A 218 -30.60 28.81 13.45
N VAL A 219 -31.14 29.98 13.11
CA VAL A 219 -32.11 30.72 13.90
C VAL A 219 -33.38 29.88 14.11
N ASN A 220 -33.53 29.41 15.35
CA ASN A 220 -34.75 29.27 16.14
C ASN A 220 -36.10 29.29 15.39
N ASP A 221 -36.76 28.14 15.28
CA ASP A 221 -38.21 28.08 15.43
C ASP A 221 -38.63 26.85 16.26
N ASN A 222 -39.46 27.11 17.26
CA ASN A 222 -39.87 26.20 18.32
C ASN A 222 -41.05 25.33 17.88
N ARG A 223 -40.89 24.01 17.79
CA ARG A 223 -41.99 23.06 18.04
C ARG A 223 -41.52 21.81 18.79
N HIS A 224 -42.17 21.58 19.92
CA HIS A 224 -42.01 20.43 20.80
C HIS A 224 -42.44 19.13 20.13
N GLU A 225 -41.50 18.21 19.89
CA GLU A 225 -41.78 16.77 19.94
C GLU A 225 -40.66 16.10 20.76
N LYS A 226 -41.07 15.34 21.78
CA LYS A 226 -40.17 14.58 22.65
C LYS A 226 -39.59 13.41 21.85
N GLU A 227 -38.39 13.56 21.33
CA GLU A 227 -37.56 12.42 20.95
C GLU A 227 -36.61 12.03 22.08
N VAL A 228 -36.60 10.73 22.35
CA VAL A 228 -35.74 10.04 23.32
C VAL A 228 -34.30 10.09 22.80
N PRO A 229 -33.28 10.47 23.61
CA PRO A 229 -31.91 10.50 23.15
C PRO A 229 -31.36 9.07 23.10
N LEU A 230 -31.42 8.42 21.93
CA LEU A 230 -30.58 7.25 21.67
C LEU A 230 -29.16 7.75 21.36
N GLY A 231 -28.20 7.15 22.07
CA GLY A 231 -26.84 7.64 22.25
C GLY A 231 -26.01 7.85 20.98
N ASN A 232 -25.03 8.74 21.14
CA ASN A 232 -23.95 9.03 20.20
C ASN A 232 -23.27 7.76 19.67
N SER A 233 -23.59 7.34 18.45
CA SER A 233 -22.88 6.28 17.74
C SER A 233 -22.08 6.85 16.56
N SER A 234 -21.02 7.61 16.86
CA SER A 234 -19.99 7.98 15.87
C SER A 234 -19.01 6.82 15.59
N GLU A 235 -19.41 5.58 15.87
CA GLU A 235 -18.54 4.38 15.77
C GLU A 235 -18.66 3.64 14.42
N GLY A 236 -19.53 4.09 13.50
CA GLY A 236 -19.95 3.26 12.37
C GLY A 236 -19.43 3.63 10.98
N GLY A 237 -18.98 4.86 10.73
CA GLY A 237 -18.77 5.29 9.35
C GLY A 237 -17.51 4.73 8.67
N GLY A 238 -16.41 4.51 9.41
CA GLY A 238 -15.13 4.09 8.82
C GLY A 238 -15.24 2.67 8.24
N GLU A 239 -16.07 1.86 8.89
CA GLU A 239 -16.53 0.57 8.38
C GLU A 239 -17.35 0.75 7.09
N VAL A 240 -18.22 1.77 7.01
CA VAL A 240 -19.00 2.08 5.79
C VAL A 240 -18.08 2.41 4.62
N ILE A 241 -17.02 3.21 4.81
CA ILE A 241 -16.06 3.52 3.74
C ILE A 241 -15.40 2.25 3.21
N LEU A 242 -14.90 1.39 4.11
CA LEU A 242 -14.23 0.15 3.73
C LEU A 242 -15.16 -0.85 3.04
N TYR A 243 -16.33 -1.11 3.61
CA TYR A 243 -17.29 -2.03 2.99
C TYR A 243 -17.87 -1.48 1.69
N SER A 244 -18.02 -0.15 1.55
CA SER A 244 -18.39 0.48 0.29
C SER A 244 -17.33 0.26 -0.79
N ALA A 245 -16.05 0.41 -0.44
CA ALA A 245 -14.95 0.12 -1.35
C ALA A 245 -14.88 -1.38 -1.71
N LEU A 246 -15.03 -2.29 -0.73
CA LEU A 246 -15.10 -3.73 -0.97
C LEU A 246 -16.27 -4.10 -1.89
N TRP A 247 -17.44 -3.48 -1.70
CA TRP A 247 -18.60 -3.65 -2.58
C TRP A 247 -18.32 -3.16 -4.01
N LEU A 248 -17.63 -2.02 -4.15
CA LEU A 248 -17.21 -1.50 -5.44
C LEU A 248 -16.24 -2.47 -6.14
N THR A 249 -15.26 -3.01 -5.41
CA THR A 249 -14.34 -4.04 -5.90
C THR A 249 -15.10 -5.31 -6.31
N LEU A 250 -16.05 -5.78 -5.50
CA LEU A 250 -16.89 -6.94 -5.81
C LEU A 250 -17.67 -6.74 -7.12
N LYS A 251 -18.19 -5.53 -7.36
CA LYS A 251 -18.91 -5.21 -8.59
C LYS A 251 -18.01 -5.09 -9.81
N ASN A 252 -16.89 -4.39 -9.70
CA ASN A 252 -16.09 -3.96 -10.84
C ASN A 252 -14.90 -4.86 -11.16
N CYS A 253 -14.46 -5.72 -10.24
CA CYS A 253 -13.28 -6.57 -10.38
C CYS A 253 -13.65 -8.06 -10.29
N PRO A 254 -14.05 -8.70 -11.41
CA PRO A 254 -14.45 -10.11 -11.45
C PRO A 254 -13.44 -11.08 -10.83
N SER A 255 -12.15 -10.84 -11.06
CA SER A 255 -11.06 -11.67 -10.55
C SER A 255 -10.95 -11.66 -9.03
N LEU A 256 -11.44 -10.62 -8.35
CA LEU A 256 -11.30 -10.47 -6.89
C LEU A 256 -12.58 -10.83 -6.14
N ARG A 257 -13.65 -11.25 -6.82
CA ARG A 257 -14.94 -11.54 -6.18
C ARG A 257 -14.84 -12.61 -5.12
N ALA A 258 -14.11 -13.69 -5.40
CA ALA A 258 -13.88 -14.77 -4.45
C ALA A 258 -13.16 -14.27 -3.20
N CYS A 259 -12.10 -13.47 -3.36
CA CYS A 259 -11.34 -12.88 -2.26
C CYS A 259 -12.20 -11.95 -1.39
N VAL A 260 -12.99 -11.07 -2.02
CA VAL A 260 -13.88 -10.16 -1.28
C VAL A 260 -14.92 -10.95 -0.48
N LEU A 261 -15.58 -11.93 -1.10
CA LEU A 261 -16.58 -12.76 -0.41
C LEU A 261 -15.96 -13.59 0.71
N LEU A 262 -14.75 -14.12 0.50
CA LEU A 262 -13.98 -14.83 1.52
C LEU A 262 -13.71 -13.92 2.71
N TYR A 263 -13.20 -12.71 2.45
CA TYR A 263 -12.94 -11.72 3.51
C TYR A 263 -14.22 -11.37 4.27
N LEU A 264 -15.33 -11.08 3.57
CA LEU A 264 -16.62 -10.76 4.21
C LEU A 264 -17.13 -11.93 5.07
N LYS A 265 -17.01 -13.18 4.58
CA LYS A 265 -17.36 -14.37 5.35
C LYS A 265 -16.52 -14.48 6.63
N MET A 266 -15.21 -14.25 6.54
CA MET A 266 -14.32 -14.27 7.70
C MET A 266 -14.72 -13.21 8.75
N ARG A 267 -15.17 -12.03 8.31
CA ARG A 267 -15.66 -10.98 9.22
C ARG A 267 -16.98 -11.37 9.90
N LEU A 268 -17.93 -11.94 9.15
CA LEU A 268 -19.25 -12.34 9.68
C LEU A 268 -19.18 -13.54 10.64
N CYS A 269 -18.28 -14.49 10.40
CA CYS A 269 -18.14 -15.68 11.23
C CYS A 269 -17.42 -15.42 12.58
N GLY A 270 -17.10 -14.17 12.93
CA GLY A 270 -16.51 -13.81 14.21
C GLY A 270 -14.98 -13.96 14.25
N GLY A 271 -14.29 -13.07 13.52
CA GLY A 271 -12.92 -12.65 13.81
C GLY A 271 -11.78 -13.51 13.24
N VAL A 272 -10.80 -12.82 12.65
CA VAL A 272 -9.45 -13.32 12.34
C VAL A 272 -8.68 -13.50 13.66
N SER A 273 -9.15 -14.41 14.51
CA SER A 273 -8.50 -14.74 15.77
C SER A 273 -8.81 -16.19 16.12
N GLN A 274 -7.74 -16.98 16.24
CA GLN A 274 -7.67 -18.42 16.50
C GLN A 274 -7.85 -19.38 15.32
N ALA A 275 -6.83 -19.42 14.45
CA ALA A 275 -6.40 -20.68 13.85
C ALA A 275 -5.12 -21.17 14.56
N HIS A 276 -5.21 -21.42 15.86
CA HIS A 276 -4.26 -22.26 16.62
C HIS A 276 -4.95 -22.72 17.91
N SER A 277 -5.50 -23.94 17.90
CA SER A 277 -5.47 -24.93 18.99
C SER A 277 -6.57 -26.00 18.90
N VAL A 278 -6.51 -26.91 17.94
CA VAL A 278 -7.09 -28.28 18.08
C VAL A 278 -6.26 -29.22 17.19
N GLY A 279 -5.59 -30.27 17.64
CA GLY A 279 -5.61 -30.88 18.97
C GLY A 279 -4.35 -31.67 19.27
N HIS A 280 -4.03 -31.71 20.56
CA HIS A 280 -3.22 -32.74 21.16
C HIS A 280 -4.10 -33.40 22.24
N GLY A 281 -4.42 -34.67 22.04
CA GLY A 281 -5.07 -35.56 23.01
C GLY A 281 -4.83 -36.97 22.49
N SER A 282 -3.66 -37.57 22.78
CA SER A 282 -3.45 -38.44 23.94
C SER A 282 -4.37 -39.66 23.92
N VAL A 283 -3.88 -40.78 23.37
CA VAL A 283 -4.19 -42.11 23.87
C VAL A 283 -2.86 -42.81 24.15
N LEU A 284 -2.65 -43.12 25.43
CA LEU A 284 -1.51 -43.84 25.99
C LEU A 284 -1.73 -45.35 25.86
N ALA A 285 -0.63 -46.02 25.50
CA ALA A 285 -0.13 -47.30 26.00
C ALA A 285 -1.06 -48.53 26.10
N GLU A 286 -0.70 -49.57 25.35
CA GLU A 286 -0.66 -50.95 25.86
C GLU A 286 0.58 -51.65 25.29
N SER A 287 1.19 -52.46 26.14
CA SER A 287 2.52 -53.08 26.06
C SER A 287 2.43 -54.61 25.88
N GLU A 288 3.60 -55.23 25.69
CA GLU A 288 3.93 -56.69 25.71
C GLU A 288 3.90 -57.41 24.34
N GLY A 289 4.88 -58.23 23.93
CA GLY A 289 6.02 -58.81 24.65
C GLY A 289 7.09 -59.45 23.74
N LEU A 290 8.15 -59.93 24.41
CA LEU A 290 9.37 -60.65 23.99
C LEU A 290 9.23 -61.72 22.88
N GLU A 291 10.26 -61.90 22.04
CA GLU A 291 11.26 -63.00 22.17
C GLU A 291 12.35 -63.00 21.06
N LYS A 292 13.42 -63.75 21.33
CA LYS A 292 14.77 -63.78 20.74
C LYS A 292 14.87 -64.72 19.52
N GLU A 293 15.80 -64.43 18.58
CA GLU A 293 16.78 -65.37 17.96
C GLU A 293 17.66 -64.60 16.95
N LYS A 294 18.97 -64.35 17.17
CA LYS A 294 20.18 -65.20 17.08
C LYS A 294 20.63 -65.53 15.64
N LYS A 295 21.77 -64.92 15.24
CA LYS A 295 22.81 -65.33 14.25
C LYS A 295 22.31 -65.76 12.83
N THR A 296 22.92 -65.35 11.72
CA THR A 296 24.28 -65.72 11.30
C THR A 296 24.61 -65.05 9.94
N SER A 297 25.91 -64.85 9.71
CA SER A 297 26.61 -64.87 8.40
C SER A 297 26.74 -63.58 7.60
N ALA A 298 27.98 -63.08 7.68
CA ALA A 298 28.68 -62.41 6.60
C ALA A 298 28.63 -63.23 5.30
N SER A 299 28.47 -62.55 4.17
CA SER A 299 29.43 -62.56 3.07
C SER A 299 29.20 -61.37 2.15
#